data_AF-A0A377KFM5-F1
#
_entry.id   AF-A0A377KFM5-F1
#
_cell.length_a   1.000
_cell.length_b   1.000
_cell.length_c   1.000
_cell.angle_alpha   90.00
_cell.angle_beta   90.00
_cell.angle_gamma   90.00
#
_symmetry.space_group_name_H-M   'P 1'
#
loop_
_entity.id
_entity.type
_entity.pdbx_description
1 polymer ?
#
loop_
_entity_poly.entity_id
_entity_poly.type
_entity_poly.pdbx_seq_one_letter_code
_entity_poly.pdbx_strand_id
1 'polypeptide(L)'
;MVKIPVTSEGLAAIKMLKKEGITTLGTAVYSAAQGLLAALAGAKYVAPYVNRVDAQGGDGIRTVQELQALLEMHAPESMVLAASFKTPRQALDCLLAGCESITLPLDVAQQMLNTPAVESAIEKFEHDWNAAFGTTHL
;
A
#
# COMPACT_ATOMS: atom_id res chain seq x y z
N MET A 1 -9.19 -5.93 12.65
CA MET A 1 -8.60 -6.83 11.63
C MET A 1 -7.37 -7.51 12.22
N VAL A 2 -7.27 -8.84 12.13
CA VAL A 2 -6.13 -9.61 12.64
C VAL A 2 -5.14 -9.89 11.52
N LYS A 3 -3.85 -9.60 11.72
CA LYS A 3 -2.78 -9.84 10.73
C LYS A 3 -2.17 -11.22 10.93
N ILE A 4 -2.14 -12.03 9.89
CA ILE A 4 -1.69 -13.43 9.95
C ILE A 4 -0.65 -13.67 8.87
N PRO A 5 0.58 -14.07 9.20
CA PRO A 5 1.57 -14.44 8.19
C PRO A 5 1.06 -15.56 7.29
N VAL A 6 1.28 -15.45 5.98
CA VAL A 6 0.77 -16.46 5.03
C VAL A 6 1.70 -17.67 4.97
N THR A 7 1.62 -18.51 6.01
CA THR A 7 2.20 -19.85 6.09
C THR A 7 1.11 -20.91 5.99
N SER A 8 1.47 -22.21 6.00
CA SER A 8 0.50 -23.31 6.04
C SER A 8 -0.49 -23.17 7.21
N GLU A 9 0.04 -22.93 8.41
CA GLU A 9 -0.72 -22.73 9.65
C GLU A 9 -1.49 -21.41 9.60
N GLY A 10 -0.90 -20.37 9.01
CA GLY A 10 -1.56 -19.09 8.80
C GLY A 10 -2.80 -19.20 7.91
N LEU A 11 -2.73 -19.97 6.82
CA LEU A 11 -3.88 -20.24 5.96
C LEU A 11 -4.98 -21.02 6.70
N ALA A 12 -4.59 -22.02 7.52
CA ALA A 12 -5.55 -22.73 8.37
C ALA A 12 -6.23 -21.77 9.37
N ALA A 13 -5.45 -20.87 9.99
CA ALA A 13 -5.97 -19.87 10.92
C ALA A 13 -6.91 -18.87 10.25
N ILE A 14 -6.55 -18.35 9.06
CA ILE A 14 -7.42 -17.46 8.27
C ILE A 14 -8.76 -18.15 8.00
N LYS A 15 -8.74 -19.42 7.59
CA LYS A 15 -9.96 -20.20 7.30
C LYS A 15 -10.84 -20.42 8.53
N MET A 16 -10.24 -20.65 9.71
CA MET A 16 -10.98 -20.78 10.96
C MET A 16 -11.62 -19.44 11.35
N LEU A 17 -10.85 -18.36 11.32
CA LEU A 17 -11.33 -17.02 11.68
C LEU A 17 -12.40 -16.48 10.73
N LYS A 18 -12.35 -16.83 9.44
CA LYS A 18 -13.42 -16.50 8.48
C LYS A 18 -14.76 -17.13 8.90
N LYS A 19 -14.77 -18.36 9.43
CA LYS A 19 -15.99 -19.02 9.92
C LYS A 19 -16.56 -18.34 11.17
N GLU A 20 -15.69 -17.72 11.97
CA GLU A 20 -16.06 -16.93 13.16
C GLU A 20 -16.45 -15.48 12.82
N GLY A 21 -16.41 -15.08 11.54
CA GLY A 21 -16.72 -13.71 11.11
C GLY A 21 -15.62 -12.69 11.43
N ILE A 22 -14.42 -13.14 11.81
CA ILE A 22 -13.30 -12.27 12.15
C ILE A 22 -12.57 -11.84 10.86
N THR A 23 -12.49 -10.53 10.65
CA THR A 23 -11.77 -9.96 9.50
C THR A 23 -10.25 -10.13 9.67
N THR A 24 -9.63 -10.78 8.68
CA THR A 24 -8.19 -11.06 8.67
C THR A 24 -7.47 -10.38 7.51
N LEU A 25 -6.17 -10.19 7.69
CA LEU A 25 -5.22 -9.77 6.67
C LEU A 25 -4.10 -10.81 6.56
N GLY A 26 -3.89 -11.34 5.35
CA GLY A 26 -2.73 -12.18 5.03
C GLY A 26 -1.49 -11.31 4.85
N THR A 27 -0.53 -11.38 5.76
CA THR A 27 0.68 -10.53 5.77
C THR A 27 1.93 -11.33 5.42
N ALA A 28 3.06 -10.64 5.21
CA ALA A 28 4.33 -11.27 4.84
C ALA A 28 4.23 -12.09 3.55
N VAL A 29 3.54 -11.51 2.56
CA VAL A 29 3.38 -12.09 1.22
C VAL A 29 4.54 -11.63 0.34
N TYR A 30 5.20 -12.58 -0.33
CA TYR A 30 6.35 -12.35 -1.21
C TYR A 30 6.09 -12.79 -2.67
N SER A 31 4.94 -13.39 -2.97
CA SER A 31 4.52 -13.73 -4.34
C SER A 31 3.01 -13.63 -4.51
N ALA A 32 2.57 -13.42 -5.75
CA ALA A 32 1.16 -13.28 -6.08
C ALA A 32 0.36 -14.55 -5.75
N ALA A 33 0.92 -15.74 -6.04
CA ALA A 33 0.28 -17.02 -5.72
C ALA A 33 0.08 -17.22 -4.21
N GLN A 34 1.08 -16.85 -3.39
CA GLN A 34 0.95 -16.89 -1.94
C GLN A 34 -0.17 -15.95 -1.45
N GLY A 35 -0.24 -14.74 -2.01
CA GLY A 35 -1.30 -13.78 -1.70
C GLY A 35 -2.69 -14.29 -2.06
N LEU A 36 -2.84 -14.88 -3.25
CA LEU A 36 -4.10 -15.47 -3.68
C LEU A 36 -4.56 -16.59 -2.73
N LEU A 37 -3.66 -17.45 -2.25
CA LEU A 37 -4.02 -18.49 -1.27
C LEU A 37 -4.60 -17.90 0.01
N ALA A 38 -4.07 -16.76 0.50
CA ALA A 38 -4.62 -16.08 1.67
C ALA A 38 -6.03 -15.55 1.42
N ALA A 39 -6.28 -14.96 0.26
CA ALA A 39 -7.60 -14.50 -0.15
C ALA A 39 -8.60 -15.66 -0.24
N LEU A 40 -8.23 -16.76 -0.90
CA LEU A 40 -9.06 -17.97 -1.02
C LEU A 40 -9.31 -18.64 0.34
N ALA A 41 -8.40 -18.51 1.31
CA ALA A 41 -8.63 -18.95 2.68
C ALA A 41 -9.64 -18.07 3.44
N GLY A 42 -9.92 -16.86 2.94
CA GLY A 42 -10.93 -15.94 3.48
C GLY A 42 -10.37 -14.60 4.01
N ALA A 43 -9.11 -14.26 3.73
CA ALA A 43 -8.55 -12.98 4.13
C ALA A 43 -9.22 -11.83 3.36
N LYS A 44 -9.69 -10.80 4.08
CA LYS A 44 -10.27 -9.60 3.45
C LYS A 44 -9.20 -8.74 2.79
N TYR A 45 -8.00 -8.72 3.38
CA TYR A 45 -6.85 -7.95 2.89
C TYR A 45 -5.65 -8.87 2.67
N VAL A 46 -4.83 -8.55 1.67
CA VAL A 46 -3.56 -9.24 1.41
C VAL A 46 -2.44 -8.21 1.30
N ALA A 47 -1.38 -8.38 2.09
CA ALA A 47 -0.29 -7.40 2.19
C ALA A 47 1.04 -7.95 1.63
N PRO A 48 1.31 -7.71 0.33
CA PRO A 48 2.64 -7.93 -0.24
C PRO A 48 3.65 -6.94 0.35
N TYR A 49 4.87 -7.42 0.63
CA TYR A 49 5.96 -6.59 1.15
C TYR A 49 6.85 -6.09 0.00
N VAL A 50 6.39 -5.03 -0.66
CA VAL A 50 6.92 -4.51 -1.94
C VAL A 50 8.44 -4.34 -1.89
N ASN A 51 8.95 -3.49 -0.99
CA ASN A 51 10.38 -3.24 -0.91
C ASN A 51 11.18 -4.46 -0.46
N ARG A 52 10.60 -5.42 0.28
CA ARG A 52 11.35 -6.63 0.64
C ARG A 52 11.51 -7.58 -0.55
N VAL A 53 10.53 -7.63 -1.44
CA VAL A 53 10.65 -8.34 -2.71
C VAL A 53 11.73 -7.66 -3.57
N ASP A 54 11.69 -6.33 -3.71
CA ASP A 54 12.72 -5.57 -4.45
C ASP A 54 14.12 -5.80 -3.88
N ALA A 55 14.28 -5.74 -2.55
CA ALA A 55 15.57 -5.91 -1.88
C ALA A 55 16.16 -7.33 -2.02
N GLN A 56 15.36 -8.32 -2.42
CA GLN A 56 15.80 -9.69 -2.68
C GLN A 56 16.06 -9.94 -4.17
N GLY A 57 16.04 -8.90 -5.01
CA GLY A 57 16.27 -8.99 -6.45
C GLY A 57 15.02 -9.35 -7.26
N GLY A 58 13.85 -9.34 -6.63
CA GLY A 58 12.56 -9.47 -7.31
C GLY A 58 12.00 -8.14 -7.79
N ASP A 59 10.73 -8.18 -8.24
CA ASP A 59 9.95 -7.00 -8.62
C ASP A 59 8.66 -6.97 -7.79
N GLY A 60 8.65 -6.11 -6.77
CA GLY A 60 7.54 -5.94 -5.84
C GLY A 60 6.34 -5.27 -6.51
N ILE A 61 6.54 -4.38 -7.48
CA ILE A 61 5.45 -3.73 -8.21
C ILE A 61 4.76 -4.74 -9.12
N ARG A 62 5.52 -5.55 -9.84
CA ARG A 62 4.97 -6.64 -10.64
C ARG A 62 4.23 -7.66 -9.77
N THR A 63 4.76 -8.00 -8.60
CA THR A 63 4.07 -8.88 -7.64
C THR A 63 2.71 -8.31 -7.24
N VAL A 64 2.63 -7.00 -7.03
CA VAL A 64 1.37 -6.30 -6.73
C VAL A 64 0.42 -6.34 -7.92
N GLN A 65 0.88 -6.04 -9.13
CA GLN A 65 0.07 -6.09 -10.36
C GLN A 65 -0.52 -7.48 -10.61
N GLU A 66 0.30 -8.52 -10.51
CA GLU A 66 -0.13 -9.90 -10.66
C GLU A 66 -1.14 -10.29 -9.57
N LEU A 67 -0.90 -9.89 -8.32
CA LEU A 67 -1.83 -10.16 -7.23
C LEU A 67 -3.17 -9.45 -7.44
N GLN A 68 -3.17 -8.18 -7.84
CA GLN A 68 -4.38 -7.41 -8.12
C GLN A 68 -5.23 -8.13 -9.18
N ALA A 69 -4.62 -8.52 -10.31
CA ALA A 69 -5.31 -9.25 -11.37
C ALA A 69 -5.88 -10.59 -10.87
N LEU A 70 -5.13 -11.33 -10.05
CA LEU A 70 -5.60 -12.60 -9.47
C LEU A 70 -6.77 -12.40 -8.50
N LEU A 71 -6.75 -11.36 -7.66
CA LEU A 71 -7.86 -11.08 -6.74
C LEU A 71 -9.12 -10.70 -7.53
N GLU A 72 -9.01 -9.85 -8.54
CA GLU A 72 -10.16 -9.47 -9.38
C GLU A 72 -10.80 -10.68 -10.08
N MET A 73 -9.99 -11.60 -10.61
CA MET A 73 -10.49 -12.78 -11.32
C MET A 73 -11.01 -13.89 -10.40
N HIS A 74 -10.42 -14.07 -9.21
CA HIS A 74 -10.59 -15.30 -8.42
C HIS A 74 -11.04 -15.08 -6.98
N ALA A 75 -10.87 -13.88 -6.43
CA ALA A 75 -11.24 -13.55 -5.05
C ALA A 75 -11.67 -12.07 -4.91
N PRO A 76 -12.69 -11.61 -5.65
CA PRO A 76 -13.05 -10.18 -5.75
C PRO A 76 -13.58 -9.57 -4.43
N GLU A 77 -13.85 -10.39 -3.42
CA GLU A 77 -14.16 -9.90 -2.07
C GLU A 77 -12.91 -9.43 -1.30
N SER A 78 -11.72 -9.85 -1.73
CA SER A 78 -10.43 -9.52 -1.11
C SER A 78 -9.75 -8.37 -1.85
N MET A 79 -8.98 -7.57 -1.13
CA MET A 79 -8.27 -6.42 -1.69
C MET A 79 -6.79 -6.40 -1.30
N VAL A 80 -5.95 -5.83 -2.16
CA VAL A 80 -4.55 -5.60 -1.84
C VAL A 80 -4.43 -4.44 -0.84
N LEU A 81 -3.63 -4.65 0.21
CA LEU A 81 -3.14 -3.62 1.12
C LEU A 81 -1.61 -3.60 1.03
N ALA A 82 -1.09 -2.93 0.00
CA ALA A 82 0.35 -2.94 -0.26
C ALA A 82 1.12 -2.26 0.88
N ALA A 83 2.25 -2.86 1.25
CA ALA A 83 3.02 -2.48 2.42
C ALA A 83 4.53 -2.55 2.15
N SER A 84 5.31 -2.10 3.13
CA SER A 84 6.78 -2.11 3.09
C SER A 84 7.32 -1.26 1.94
N PHE A 85 7.32 0.05 2.12
CA PHE A 85 7.86 1.02 1.16
C PHE A 85 9.16 1.64 1.65
N LYS A 86 10.04 2.04 0.73
CA LYS A 86 11.21 2.87 0.97
C LYS A 86 11.22 4.16 0.15
N THR A 87 10.40 4.25 -0.89
CA THR A 87 10.25 5.46 -1.68
C THR A 87 8.77 5.78 -1.92
N PRO A 88 8.41 7.08 -2.06
CA PRO A 88 7.09 7.50 -2.54
C PRO A 88 6.71 6.87 -3.88
N ARG A 89 7.70 6.63 -4.75
CA ARG A 89 7.48 6.05 -6.09
C ARG A 89 6.92 4.64 -6.00
N GLN A 90 7.45 3.78 -5.14
CA GLN A 90 6.91 2.43 -4.95
C GLN A 90 5.43 2.45 -4.52
N ALA A 91 5.06 3.37 -3.63
CA ALA A 91 3.67 3.51 -3.18
C ALA A 91 2.75 3.99 -4.31
N LEU A 92 3.19 5.00 -5.08
CA LEU A 92 2.47 5.49 -6.24
C LEU A 92 2.30 4.42 -7.32
N ASP A 93 3.34 3.62 -7.60
CA ASP A 93 3.27 2.51 -8.55
C ASP A 93 2.27 1.44 -8.12
N CYS A 94 2.17 1.15 -6.81
CA CYS A 94 1.15 0.26 -6.29
C CYS A 94 -0.28 0.82 -6.47
N LEU A 95 -0.48 2.12 -6.22
CA LEU A 95 -1.77 2.76 -6.44
C LEU A 95 -2.15 2.76 -7.94
N LEU A 96 -1.19 3.04 -8.83
CA LEU A 96 -1.40 2.98 -10.29
C LEU A 96 -1.66 1.56 -10.80
N ALA A 97 -1.13 0.54 -10.10
CA ALA A 97 -1.42 -0.86 -10.38
C ALA A 97 -2.84 -1.29 -9.96
N GLY A 98 -3.61 -0.43 -9.28
CA GLY A 98 -4.98 -0.71 -8.87
C GLY A 98 -5.14 -1.11 -7.41
N CYS A 99 -4.09 -1.02 -6.57
CA CYS A 99 -4.23 -1.26 -5.13
C CYS A 99 -5.31 -0.35 -4.51
N GLU A 100 -6.34 -0.96 -3.94
CA GLU A 100 -7.40 -0.25 -3.23
C GLU A 100 -6.95 0.32 -1.87
N SER A 101 -5.85 -0.19 -1.32
CA SER A 101 -5.29 0.29 -0.06
C SER A 101 -3.78 0.16 0.02
N ILE A 102 -3.15 1.05 0.79
CA ILE A 102 -1.72 1.05 1.11
C ILE A 102 -1.48 1.38 2.58
N THR A 103 -0.36 0.94 3.13
CA THR A 103 0.15 1.40 4.44
C THR A 103 1.56 1.94 4.28
N LEU A 104 1.73 3.22 4.63
CA LEU A 104 3.01 3.92 4.48
C LEU A 104 3.78 3.94 5.81
N PRO A 105 5.11 3.75 5.80
CA PRO A 105 5.94 4.20 6.90
C PRO A 105 6.00 5.73 6.94
N LEU A 106 6.31 6.30 8.11
CA LEU A 106 6.21 7.75 8.36
C LEU A 106 7.10 8.57 7.44
N ASP A 107 8.33 8.12 7.20
CA ASP A 107 9.31 8.78 6.35
C ASP A 107 8.82 8.91 4.90
N VAL A 108 8.26 7.84 4.33
CA VAL A 108 7.69 7.86 2.98
C VAL A 108 6.47 8.78 2.90
N ALA A 109 5.59 8.75 3.92
CA ALA A 109 4.42 9.64 3.97
C ALA A 109 4.82 11.12 4.03
N GLN A 110 5.85 11.46 4.81
CA GLN A 110 6.39 12.83 4.88
C GLN A 110 7.03 13.26 3.55
N GLN A 111 7.80 12.37 2.92
CA GLN A 111 8.39 12.65 1.60
C GLN A 111 7.34 12.92 0.51
N MET A 112 6.16 12.30 0.59
CA MET A 112 5.07 12.57 -0.37
C MET A 112 4.49 13.98 -0.26
N LEU A 113 4.65 14.65 0.88
CA LEU A 113 4.14 16.01 1.11
C LEU A 113 5.23 17.09 0.92
N ASN A 114 6.50 16.74 1.12
CA ASN A 114 7.61 17.68 1.06
C ASN A 114 8.09 17.89 -0.39
N THR A 115 7.46 18.82 -1.10
CA THR A 115 7.82 19.18 -2.49
C THR A 115 8.44 20.59 -2.55
N PRO A 116 9.75 20.74 -2.83
CA PRO A 116 10.41 22.05 -2.84
C PRO A 116 9.78 23.07 -3.80
N ALA A 117 9.27 22.60 -4.94
CA ALA A 117 8.59 23.48 -5.90
C ALA A 117 7.27 24.07 -5.34
N VAL A 118 6.61 23.37 -4.42
CA VAL A 118 5.41 23.88 -3.74
C VAL A 118 5.80 24.97 -2.74
N GLU A 119 6.88 24.76 -1.99
CA GLU A 119 7.43 25.77 -1.07
C GLU A 119 7.81 27.05 -1.83
N SER A 120 8.55 26.94 -2.93
CA SER A 120 8.88 28.11 -3.76
C SER A 120 7.65 28.81 -4.37
N ALA A 121 6.59 28.06 -4.67
CA ALA A 121 5.34 28.65 -5.14
C ALA A 121 4.64 29.45 -4.03
N ILE A 122 4.61 28.92 -2.81
CA ILE A 122 4.07 29.59 -1.63
C ILE A 122 4.84 30.89 -1.35
N GLU A 123 6.17 30.83 -1.32
CA GLU A 123 7.03 32.01 -1.12
C GLU A 123 6.77 33.09 -2.17
N LYS A 124 6.58 32.70 -3.43
CA LYS A 124 6.24 33.64 -4.50
C LYS A 124 4.88 34.28 -4.28
N PHE A 125 3.86 33.50 -3.91
CA PHE A 125 2.53 34.04 -3.62
C PHE A 125 2.56 35.02 -2.45
N GLU A 126 3.30 34.72 -1.38
CA GLU A 126 3.47 35.61 -0.24
C GLU A 126 4.19 36.90 -0.62
N HIS A 127 5.23 36.82 -1.47
CA HIS A 127 5.95 37.98 -1.97
C HIS A 127 5.06 38.90 -2.80
N ASP A 128 4.37 38.35 -3.80
CA ASP A 128 3.50 39.12 -4.69
C ASP A 128 2.34 39.78 -3.92
N TRP A 129 1.76 39.07 -2.94
CA TRP A 129 0.70 39.59 -2.07
C TRP A 129 1.19 40.74 -1.19
N ASN A 130 2.34 40.57 -0.52
CA ASN A 130 2.93 41.61 0.30
C ASN A 130 3.34 42.84 -0.50
N ALA A 131 3.82 42.66 -1.74
CA ALA A 131 4.14 43.77 -2.64
C ALA A 131 2.89 44.58 -3.04
N ALA A 132 1.73 43.93 -3.20
CA ALA A 132 0.49 44.59 -3.57
C ALA A 132 -0.26 45.23 -2.39
N PHE A 133 -0.22 44.61 -1.20
CA PHE A 133 -1.11 44.97 -0.08
C PHE A 133 -0.38 45.31 1.24
N GLY A 134 0.95 45.14 1.31
CA GLY A 134 1.76 45.46 2.50
C GLY A 134 1.55 44.51 3.69
N THR A 135 0.97 43.34 3.47
CA THR A 135 0.73 42.27 4.45
C THR A 135 0.80 40.92 3.77
N THR A 136 0.98 39.82 4.51
CA THR A 136 0.82 38.43 4.02
C THR A 136 -0.50 37.80 4.49
N HIS A 137 -1.30 38.53 5.27
CA HIS A 137 -2.63 38.10 5.73
C HIS A 137 -3.74 38.58 4.79
N LEU A 138 -4.85 37.84 4.79
CA LEU A 138 -6.11 38.22 4.13
C LEU A 138 -6.80 39.37 4.86
#